data_AF-A0A3M1RT69-F1
#
_entry.id   AF-A0A3M1RT69-F1
#
_cell.length_a   1.000
_cell.length_b   1.000
_cell.length_c   1.000
_cell.angle_alpha   90.00
_cell.angle_beta   90.00
_cell.angle_gamma   90.00
#
_symmetry.space_group_name_H-M   'P 1'
#
loop_
_entity.id
_entity.type
_entity.pdbx_description
1 polymer ?
#
loop_
_entity_poly.entity_id
_entity_poly.type
_entity_poly.pdbx_seq_one_letter_code
_entity_poly.pdbx_strand_id
1 'polypeptide(L)'
;MNALIVFAHPEPRSFNAAMRDEAARTLAEQGYSVTVSDLYAEGFEAAAGPGDVLERANPERFDLGAEQLAAAETLAYAPDIRREIDRLFAADLLILQFPMWWFSVPAILKGWIDRVFAFGVAYDFGRTWDRGVFRGKRAMLSFTTGAPANVFEPDGRSGDLERVLWPLHGGVLALCGFSVLRPFTAWAVPWIGDQGRAEVLARYRRRLQSLDEEEPLFFHRLADFGEDHRLRPDVEPGTPAQHRGPRKHL
;
A
#
# COMPACT_ATOMS: atom_id res chain seq x y z
N MET A 1 -3.37 -14.85 12.61
CA MET A 1 -3.30 -13.52 11.95
C MET A 1 -3.95 -13.63 10.58
N ASN A 2 -4.47 -12.53 10.05
CA ASN A 2 -5.04 -12.46 8.70
C ASN A 2 -4.12 -11.66 7.78
N ALA A 3 -3.91 -12.13 6.56
CA ALA A 3 -3.20 -11.39 5.53
C ALA A 3 -4.13 -11.08 4.36
N LEU A 4 -4.12 -9.83 3.89
CA LEU A 4 -4.76 -9.42 2.65
C LEU A 4 -3.68 -9.12 1.61
N ILE A 5 -3.72 -9.83 0.49
CA ILE A 5 -2.89 -9.56 -0.69
C ILE A 5 -3.78 -8.91 -1.74
N VAL A 6 -3.59 -7.61 -1.98
CA VAL A 6 -4.25 -6.90 -3.07
C VAL A 6 -3.35 -7.00 -4.30
N PHE A 7 -3.85 -7.63 -5.35
CA PHE A 7 -3.10 -7.98 -6.54
C PHE A 7 -3.62 -7.22 -7.77
N ALA A 8 -2.72 -6.54 -8.47
CA ALA A 8 -3.05 -5.69 -9.61
C ALA A 8 -2.21 -6.06 -10.84
N HIS A 9 -2.59 -7.12 -11.55
CA HIS A 9 -2.03 -7.43 -12.87
C HIS A 9 -3.07 -8.15 -13.76
N PRO A 10 -3.23 -7.79 -15.04
CA PRO A 10 -4.26 -8.38 -15.91
C PRO A 10 -3.93 -9.81 -16.38
N GLU A 11 -2.64 -10.15 -16.46
CA GLU A 11 -2.18 -11.47 -16.91
C GLU A 11 -2.00 -12.44 -15.72
N PRO A 12 -2.82 -13.51 -15.60
CA PRO A 12 -2.78 -14.47 -14.50
C PRO A 12 -1.52 -15.34 -14.47
N ARG A 13 -0.74 -15.40 -15.57
CA ARG A 13 0.54 -16.11 -15.63
C ARG A 13 1.75 -15.17 -15.56
N SER A 14 1.54 -13.92 -15.17
CA SER A 14 2.60 -12.93 -15.05
C SER A 14 3.55 -13.28 -13.89
N PHE A 15 4.73 -12.66 -13.89
CA PHE A 15 5.64 -12.78 -12.74
C PHE A 15 5.04 -12.14 -11.47
N ASN A 16 4.18 -11.12 -11.61
CA ASN A 16 3.42 -10.59 -10.47
C ASN A 16 2.46 -11.64 -9.90
N ALA A 17 1.81 -12.44 -10.75
CA ALA A 17 0.94 -13.53 -10.29
C ALA A 17 1.76 -14.61 -9.56
N ALA A 18 2.95 -14.96 -10.08
CA ALA A 18 3.85 -15.87 -9.38
C ALA A 18 4.28 -15.34 -8.00
N MET A 19 4.52 -14.03 -7.88
CA MET A 19 4.81 -13.40 -6.59
C MET A 19 3.60 -13.41 -5.65
N ARG A 20 2.40 -13.11 -6.14
CA ARG A 20 1.14 -13.24 -5.37
C ARG A 20 1.00 -14.67 -4.80
N ASP A 21 1.22 -15.68 -5.64
CA ASP A 21 1.07 -17.09 -5.25
C ASP A 21 2.15 -17.50 -4.24
N GLU A 22 3.39 -17.05 -4.43
CA GLU A 22 4.48 -17.26 -3.48
C GLU A 22 4.16 -16.62 -2.12
N ALA A 23 3.60 -15.40 -2.11
CA ALA A 23 3.17 -14.74 -0.88
C ALA A 23 2.05 -15.50 -0.18
N ALA A 24 1.00 -15.88 -0.91
CA ALA A 24 -0.14 -16.58 -0.34
C ALA A 24 0.28 -17.92 0.27
N ARG A 25 1.08 -18.72 -0.45
CA ARG A 25 1.60 -19.99 0.06
C ARG A 25 2.47 -19.78 1.29
N THR A 26 3.47 -18.89 1.21
CA THR A 26 4.46 -18.70 2.29
C THR A 26 3.81 -18.19 3.57
N LEU A 27 2.80 -17.31 3.48
CA LEU A 27 2.07 -16.80 4.64
C LEU A 27 1.12 -17.86 5.21
N ALA A 28 0.46 -18.65 4.36
CA ALA A 28 -0.37 -19.76 4.82
C ALA A 28 0.45 -20.83 5.57
N GLU A 29 1.65 -21.14 5.08
CA GLU A 29 2.61 -22.04 5.76
C GLU A 29 3.06 -21.50 7.14
N GLN A 30 3.02 -20.18 7.33
CA GLN A 30 3.28 -19.53 8.62
C GLN A 30 2.03 -19.38 9.50
N GLY A 31 0.88 -19.90 9.08
CA GLY A 31 -0.36 -19.88 9.84
C GLY A 31 -1.22 -18.62 9.68
N TYR A 32 -0.96 -17.79 8.66
CA TYR A 32 -1.91 -16.72 8.29
C TYR A 32 -3.14 -17.31 7.61
N SER A 33 -4.32 -16.78 7.93
CA SER A 33 -5.47 -16.88 7.03
C SER A 33 -5.30 -15.85 5.92
N VAL A 34 -5.10 -16.31 4.68
CA VAL A 34 -4.78 -15.43 3.55
C VAL A 34 -6.01 -15.19 2.68
N THR A 35 -6.32 -13.91 2.47
CA THR A 35 -7.30 -13.44 1.48
C THR A 35 -6.56 -12.77 0.33
N VAL A 36 -6.94 -13.10 -0.90
CA VAL A 36 -6.45 -12.42 -2.10
C VAL A 36 -7.57 -11.59 -2.70
N SER A 37 -7.31 -10.31 -2.95
CA SER A 37 -8.15 -9.43 -3.76
C SER A 37 -7.49 -9.26 -5.12
N ASP A 38 -7.93 -10.04 -6.10
CA ASP A 38 -7.44 -9.96 -7.48
C ASP A 38 -8.27 -8.94 -8.24
N LEU A 39 -7.79 -7.70 -8.32
CA LEU A 39 -8.59 -6.58 -8.80
C LEU A 39 -9.04 -6.75 -10.25
N TYR A 40 -8.21 -7.38 -11.09
CA TYR A 40 -8.56 -7.63 -12.48
C TYR A 40 -9.52 -8.81 -12.61
N ALA A 41 -9.29 -9.91 -11.91
CA ALA A 41 -10.18 -11.08 -11.98
C ALA A 41 -11.55 -10.81 -11.35
N GLU A 42 -11.62 -9.96 -10.31
CA GLU A 42 -12.86 -9.54 -9.67
C GLU A 42 -13.57 -8.38 -10.39
N GLY A 43 -12.98 -7.83 -11.46
CA GLY A 43 -13.58 -6.74 -12.25
C GLY A 43 -13.78 -5.46 -11.44
N PHE A 44 -12.82 -5.11 -10.57
CA PHE A 44 -12.94 -3.95 -9.68
C PHE A 44 -13.03 -2.63 -10.47
N GLU A 45 -14.05 -1.83 -10.20
CA GLU A 45 -14.21 -0.51 -10.80
C GLU A 45 -13.21 0.48 -10.19
N ALA A 46 -12.39 1.12 -11.01
CA ALA A 46 -11.33 1.99 -10.52
C ALA A 46 -11.82 3.42 -10.29
N ALA A 47 -12.80 3.89 -11.06
CA ALA A 47 -13.27 5.26 -11.00
C ALA A 47 -14.19 5.45 -9.80
N ALA A 48 -13.79 6.32 -8.87
CA ALA A 48 -14.66 6.77 -7.80
C ALA A 48 -15.80 7.64 -8.37
N GLY A 49 -17.00 7.53 -7.81
CA GLY A 49 -18.16 8.25 -8.32
C GLY A 49 -19.45 8.05 -7.51
N PRO A 50 -20.56 8.66 -7.97
CA PRO A 50 -21.86 8.60 -7.29
C PRO A 50 -22.36 7.20 -6.94
N GLY A 51 -21.97 6.19 -7.72
CA GLY A 51 -22.38 4.80 -7.50
C GLY A 51 -21.62 4.09 -6.37
N ASP A 52 -20.64 4.73 -5.75
CA ASP A 52 -19.85 4.16 -4.66
C ASP A 52 -20.63 4.06 -3.34
N VAL A 53 -21.66 4.88 -3.17
CA VAL A 53 -22.52 4.90 -1.98
C VAL A 53 -23.94 4.47 -2.36
N LEU A 54 -24.60 3.73 -1.48
CA LEU A 54 -25.96 3.21 -1.72
C LEU A 54 -27.02 4.30 -1.60
N GLU A 55 -26.76 5.31 -0.76
CA GLU A 55 -27.63 6.45 -0.53
C GLU A 55 -26.79 7.73 -0.52
N ARG A 56 -27.32 8.77 -1.18
CA ARG A 56 -26.66 10.07 -1.31
C ARG A 56 -27.08 10.97 -0.15
N ALA A 57 -26.11 11.48 0.60
CA ALA A 57 -26.33 12.48 1.64
C ALA A 57 -26.79 13.81 1.04
N ASN A 58 -26.28 14.18 -0.15
CA ASN A 58 -26.76 15.34 -0.91
C ASN A 58 -27.18 14.93 -2.33
N PRO A 59 -28.50 14.89 -2.63
CA PRO A 59 -28.99 14.53 -3.96
C PRO A 59 -28.74 15.61 -5.02
N GLU A 60 -28.53 16.87 -4.63
CA GLU A 60 -28.37 18.00 -5.55
C GLU A 60 -26.93 18.17 -6.06
N ARG A 61 -25.94 17.78 -5.26
CA ARG A 61 -24.52 17.92 -5.61
C ARG A 61 -23.69 16.77 -5.06
N PHE A 62 -22.93 16.12 -5.93
CA PHE A 62 -21.94 15.13 -5.52
C PHE A 62 -20.66 15.80 -5.02
N ASP A 63 -20.27 15.43 -3.81
CA ASP A 63 -18.95 15.68 -3.25
C ASP A 63 -18.44 14.36 -2.68
N LEU A 64 -17.41 13.78 -3.31
CA LEU A 64 -16.95 12.44 -2.95
C LEU A 64 -16.56 12.33 -1.48
N GLY A 65 -15.89 13.34 -0.92
CA GLY A 65 -15.45 13.33 0.48
C GLY A 65 -16.62 13.37 1.46
N ALA A 66 -17.57 14.27 1.24
CA ALA A 66 -18.76 14.36 2.09
C ALA A 66 -19.63 13.10 2.03
N GLU A 67 -19.79 12.53 0.83
CA GLU A 67 -20.57 11.30 0.63
C GLU A 67 -19.88 10.09 1.26
N GLN A 68 -18.55 9.99 1.13
CA GLN A 68 -17.78 8.96 1.84
C GLN A 68 -17.92 9.10 3.35
N LEU A 69 -17.81 10.31 3.91
CA LEU A 69 -17.96 10.54 5.35
C LEU A 69 -19.33 10.10 5.87
N ALA A 70 -20.40 10.46 5.15
CA ALA A 70 -21.76 10.08 5.51
C ALA A 70 -21.97 8.56 5.41
N ALA A 71 -21.51 7.93 4.32
CA ALA A 71 -21.62 6.49 4.13
C ALA A 71 -20.80 5.70 5.17
N ALA A 72 -19.74 6.27 5.73
CA ALA A 72 -18.92 5.63 6.76
C ALA A 72 -19.68 5.35 8.06
N GLU A 73 -20.73 6.13 8.39
CA GLU A 73 -21.51 5.96 9.62
C GLU A 73 -22.29 4.64 9.64
N THR A 74 -22.77 4.20 8.47
CA THR A 74 -23.58 2.98 8.30
C THR A 74 -22.92 1.92 7.43
N LEU A 75 -21.72 2.23 6.91
CA LEU A 75 -21.00 1.45 5.89
C LEU A 75 -21.87 1.15 4.66
N ALA A 76 -22.69 2.11 4.24
CA ALA A 76 -23.60 2.04 3.10
C ALA A 76 -22.87 2.27 1.76
N TYR A 77 -21.87 1.44 1.48
CA TYR A 77 -21.11 1.46 0.22
C TYR A 77 -21.61 0.41 -0.77
N ALA A 78 -21.27 0.61 -2.05
CA ALA A 78 -21.45 -0.39 -3.09
C ALA A 78 -20.83 -1.74 -2.68
N PRO A 79 -21.42 -2.88 -3.09
CA PRO A 79 -21.01 -4.20 -2.60
C PRO A 79 -19.54 -4.56 -2.83
N ASP A 80 -18.95 -4.08 -3.93
CA ASP A 80 -17.53 -4.25 -4.24
C ASP A 80 -16.65 -3.47 -3.26
N ILE A 81 -16.95 -2.20 -3.00
CA ILE A 81 -16.23 -1.39 -2.02
C ILE A 81 -16.39 -1.95 -0.61
N ARG A 82 -17.63 -2.29 -0.22
CA ARG A 82 -17.92 -2.81 1.12
C ARG A 82 -17.13 -4.08 1.41
N ARG A 83 -17.07 -5.00 0.44
CA ARG A 83 -16.27 -6.23 0.53
C ARG A 83 -14.80 -5.93 0.78
N GLU A 84 -14.23 -4.97 0.06
CA GLU A 84 -12.82 -4.61 0.21
C GLU A 84 -12.52 -3.88 1.53
N ILE A 85 -13.44 -3.03 2.01
CA ILE A 85 -13.36 -2.44 3.34
C ILE A 85 -13.33 -3.55 4.40
N ASP A 86 -14.22 -4.54 4.32
CA ASP A 86 -14.26 -5.65 5.28
C ASP A 86 -12.96 -6.46 5.26
N ARG A 87 -12.44 -6.77 4.07
CA ARG A 87 -11.15 -7.46 3.89
C ARG A 87 -9.99 -6.66 4.49
N LEU A 88 -9.96 -5.34 4.28
CA LEU A 88 -8.93 -4.45 4.80
C LEU A 88 -8.95 -4.40 6.34
N PHE A 89 -10.13 -4.27 6.96
CA PHE A 89 -10.26 -4.23 8.42
C PHE A 89 -9.93 -5.57 9.08
N ALA A 90 -10.26 -6.69 8.43
CA ALA A 90 -9.94 -8.02 8.92
C ALA A 90 -8.43 -8.32 8.91
N ALA A 91 -7.66 -7.69 8.01
CA ALA A 91 -6.25 -7.98 7.79
C ALA A 91 -5.34 -7.41 8.89
N ASP A 92 -4.41 -8.22 9.39
CA ASP A 92 -3.30 -7.78 10.25
C ASP A 92 -2.07 -7.38 9.40
N LEU A 93 -1.95 -7.97 8.22
CA LEU A 93 -0.93 -7.69 7.21
C LEU A 93 -1.58 -7.36 5.86
N LEU A 94 -1.26 -6.20 5.31
CA LEU A 94 -1.62 -5.80 3.94
C LEU A 94 -0.39 -5.91 3.02
N ILE A 95 -0.52 -6.63 1.91
CA ILE A 95 0.49 -6.65 0.83
C ILE A 95 -0.15 -6.10 -0.44
N LEU A 96 0.44 -5.06 -1.01
CA LEU A 96 0.08 -4.56 -2.33
C LEU A 96 1.04 -5.14 -3.36
N GLN A 97 0.58 -6.09 -4.18
CA GLN A 97 1.37 -6.74 -5.25
C GLN A 97 1.05 -6.15 -6.62
N PHE A 98 2.01 -5.47 -7.24
CA PHE A 98 1.78 -4.78 -8.52
C PHE A 98 3.05 -4.58 -9.37
N PRO A 99 2.94 -4.41 -10.70
CA PRO A 99 4.02 -3.85 -11.50
C PRO A 99 4.09 -2.33 -11.29
N MET A 100 5.29 -1.77 -11.12
CA MET A 100 5.46 -0.31 -11.13
C MET A 100 5.18 0.21 -12.54
N TRP A 101 4.10 0.99 -12.69
CA TRP A 101 3.72 1.65 -13.93
C TRP A 101 3.78 3.16 -13.74
N TRP A 102 4.53 3.84 -14.60
CA TRP A 102 4.72 5.30 -14.54
C TRP A 102 5.11 5.79 -13.13
N PHE A 103 6.10 5.13 -12.51
CA PHE A 103 6.59 5.46 -11.17
C PHE A 103 5.53 5.38 -10.06
N SER A 104 4.46 4.63 -10.29
CA SER A 104 3.34 4.47 -9.38
C SER A 104 2.73 3.08 -9.47
N VAL A 105 1.60 2.88 -8.78
CA VAL A 105 0.73 1.72 -8.89
C VAL A 105 -0.07 1.74 -10.21
N PRO A 106 -0.55 0.58 -10.70
CA PRO A 106 -1.55 0.52 -11.77
C PRO A 106 -2.80 1.33 -11.41
N ALA A 107 -3.47 1.89 -12.42
CA ALA A 107 -4.66 2.72 -12.22
C ALA A 107 -5.77 1.99 -11.43
N ILE A 108 -5.97 0.68 -11.65
CA ILE A 108 -6.96 -0.11 -10.91
C ILE A 108 -6.64 -0.20 -9.41
N LEU A 109 -5.36 -0.27 -9.05
CA LEU A 109 -4.92 -0.28 -7.65
C LEU A 109 -5.02 1.12 -7.04
N LYS A 110 -4.75 2.18 -7.82
CA LYS A 110 -5.01 3.55 -7.36
C LYS A 110 -6.50 3.79 -7.09
N GLY A 111 -7.37 3.29 -7.97
CA GLY A 111 -8.82 3.33 -7.78
C GLY A 111 -9.28 2.54 -6.56
N TRP A 112 -8.68 1.36 -6.31
CA TRP A 112 -8.93 0.61 -5.08
C TRP A 112 -8.55 1.41 -3.84
N ILE A 113 -7.40 2.09 -3.85
CA ILE A 113 -7.02 3.01 -2.76
C ILE A 113 -8.08 4.11 -2.62
N ASP A 114 -8.46 4.79 -3.70
CA ASP A 114 -9.38 5.94 -3.65
C ASP A 114 -10.79 5.58 -3.13
N ARG A 115 -11.27 4.37 -3.46
CA ARG A 115 -12.62 3.90 -3.12
C ARG A 115 -12.66 3.18 -1.76
N VAL A 116 -11.60 2.47 -1.37
CA VAL A 116 -11.57 1.62 -0.15
C VAL A 116 -10.93 2.34 1.03
N PHE A 117 -9.93 3.21 0.81
CA PHE A 117 -9.37 4.08 1.85
C PHE A 117 -10.25 5.33 2.00
N ALA A 118 -11.56 5.14 2.10
CA ALA A 118 -12.56 6.19 2.10
C ALA A 118 -12.45 7.10 3.34
N PHE A 119 -12.75 8.38 3.15
CA PHE A 119 -12.81 9.35 4.24
C PHE A 119 -13.93 8.98 5.24
N GLY A 120 -13.61 9.02 6.54
CA GLY A 120 -14.48 8.52 7.61
C GLY A 120 -14.28 7.04 7.94
N VAL A 121 -13.80 6.24 6.98
CA VAL A 121 -13.51 4.80 7.15
C VAL A 121 -12.04 4.57 7.54
N ALA A 122 -11.11 4.88 6.63
CA ALA A 122 -9.68 4.59 6.78
C ALA A 122 -8.88 5.72 7.46
N TYR A 123 -9.38 6.95 7.34
CA TYR A 123 -8.81 8.14 7.97
C TYR A 123 -9.89 9.23 8.15
N ASP A 124 -9.64 10.18 9.05
CA ASP A 124 -10.41 11.42 9.17
C ASP A 124 -9.57 12.56 9.77
N PHE A 125 -10.20 13.67 10.18
CA PHE A 125 -9.52 14.83 10.78
C PHE A 125 -8.71 14.53 12.05
N GLY A 126 -8.97 13.43 12.77
CA GLY A 126 -8.29 13.08 14.02
C GLY A 126 -7.57 11.72 14.00
N ARG A 127 -7.91 10.85 13.06
CA ARG A 127 -7.38 9.48 12.94
C ARG A 127 -6.39 9.39 11.79
N THR A 128 -5.22 10.01 11.95
CA THR A 128 -4.11 9.98 10.99
C THR A 128 -2.77 9.67 11.64
N TRP A 129 -1.79 9.22 10.85
CA TRP A 129 -0.41 8.95 11.26
C TRP A 129 -0.33 7.98 12.45
N ASP A 130 0.42 8.33 13.49
CA ASP A 130 0.52 7.55 14.73
C ASP A 130 -0.80 7.46 15.52
N ARG A 131 -1.85 8.15 15.06
CA ARG A 131 -3.24 8.06 15.54
C ARG A 131 -4.20 7.46 14.51
N GLY A 132 -3.70 6.88 13.42
CA GLY A 132 -4.50 6.30 12.34
C GLY A 132 -5.42 5.13 12.76
N VAL A 133 -6.31 4.74 11.85
CA VAL A 133 -7.28 3.66 12.06
C VAL A 133 -6.61 2.30 12.15
N PHE A 134 -5.55 2.07 11.35
CA PHE A 134 -4.90 0.77 11.21
C PHE A 134 -3.67 0.58 12.11
N ARG A 135 -3.60 1.29 13.24
CA ARG A 135 -2.53 1.08 14.24
C ARG A 135 -2.45 -0.37 14.68
N GLY A 136 -1.23 -0.88 14.81
CA GLY A 136 -0.96 -2.27 15.15
C GLY A 136 -1.03 -3.23 13.95
N LYS A 137 -1.50 -2.78 12.78
CA LYS A 137 -1.46 -3.55 11.53
C LYS A 137 -0.25 -3.15 10.70
N ARG A 138 0.21 -4.06 9.85
CA ARG A 138 1.43 -3.91 9.03
C ARG A 138 1.07 -3.84 7.55
N ALA A 139 1.83 -3.09 6.76
CA ALA A 139 1.61 -3.00 5.32
C ALA A 139 2.94 -3.03 4.55
N MET A 140 2.98 -3.74 3.42
CA MET A 140 4.16 -3.83 2.56
C MET A 140 3.79 -3.60 1.10
N LEU A 141 4.60 -2.82 0.40
CA LEU A 141 4.57 -2.75 -1.06
C LEU A 141 5.44 -3.89 -1.62
N SER A 142 4.91 -4.70 -2.53
CA SER A 142 5.65 -5.71 -3.27
C SER A 142 5.48 -5.45 -4.77
N PHE A 143 6.56 -5.13 -5.47
CA PHE A 143 6.42 -4.74 -6.87
C PHE A 143 7.57 -5.16 -7.77
N THR A 144 7.24 -5.26 -9.06
CA THR A 144 8.21 -5.55 -10.12
C THR A 144 8.56 -4.27 -10.88
N THR A 145 9.81 -4.14 -11.32
CA THR A 145 10.24 -3.05 -12.21
C THR A 145 10.78 -3.59 -13.53
N GLY A 146 10.71 -2.75 -14.57
CA GLY A 146 11.44 -2.99 -15.82
C GLY A 146 12.92 -2.59 -15.76
N ALA A 147 13.29 -1.70 -14.83
CA ALA A 147 14.63 -1.15 -14.71
C ALA A 147 15.42 -1.79 -13.54
N PRO A 148 16.76 -1.84 -13.62
CA PRO A 148 17.61 -2.35 -12.54
C PRO A 148 17.64 -1.41 -11.31
N ALA A 149 18.09 -1.91 -10.16
CA ALA A 149 18.11 -1.14 -8.91
C ALA A 149 18.91 0.16 -8.98
N ASN A 150 20.06 0.13 -9.67
CA ASN A 150 21.00 1.26 -9.72
C ASN A 150 20.40 2.54 -10.34
N VAL A 151 19.40 2.45 -11.21
CA VAL A 151 18.78 3.67 -11.78
C VAL A 151 17.92 4.42 -10.77
N PHE A 152 17.54 3.77 -9.66
CA PHE A 152 16.72 4.36 -8.61
C PHE A 152 17.53 4.85 -7.41
N GLU A 153 18.85 4.70 -7.41
CA GLU A 153 19.72 5.27 -6.36
C GLU A 153 19.51 6.79 -6.23
N PRO A 154 19.92 7.43 -5.12
CA PRO A 154 19.70 8.87 -4.90
C PRO A 154 20.13 9.79 -6.05
N ASP A 155 21.17 9.39 -6.80
CA ASP A 155 21.71 10.05 -7.99
C ASP A 155 21.38 9.33 -9.32
N GLY A 156 20.57 8.27 -9.25
CA GLY A 156 20.14 7.51 -10.40
C GLY A 156 19.17 8.29 -11.29
N ARG A 157 19.22 8.02 -12.60
CA ARG A 157 18.40 8.73 -13.61
C ARG A 157 16.88 8.64 -13.40
N SER A 158 16.41 7.64 -12.64
CA SER A 158 15.00 7.42 -12.32
C SER A 158 14.59 8.07 -10.99
N GLY A 159 15.52 8.70 -10.29
CA GLY A 159 15.32 9.33 -8.99
C GLY A 159 15.27 8.32 -7.84
N ASP A 160 15.50 8.85 -6.63
CA ASP A 160 15.53 8.06 -5.40
C ASP A 160 14.23 7.29 -5.14
N LEU A 161 14.32 5.97 -5.03
CA LEU A 161 13.18 5.10 -4.71
C LEU A 161 12.43 5.53 -3.45
N GLU A 162 13.13 6.01 -2.41
CA GLU A 162 12.49 6.49 -1.17
C GLU A 162 11.51 7.62 -1.47
N ARG A 163 11.88 8.53 -2.37
CA ARG A 163 11.05 9.68 -2.78
C ARG A 163 9.95 9.26 -3.73
N VAL A 164 10.24 8.33 -4.65
CA VAL A 164 9.24 7.77 -5.58
C VAL A 164 8.11 7.08 -4.81
N LEU A 165 8.41 6.37 -3.72
CA LEU A 165 7.42 5.63 -2.94
C LEU A 165 6.76 6.45 -1.83
N TRP A 166 7.22 7.67 -1.53
CA TRP A 166 6.65 8.52 -0.48
C TRP A 166 5.13 8.69 -0.56
N PRO A 167 4.51 8.92 -1.73
CA PRO A 167 3.05 9.05 -1.82
C PRO A 167 2.28 7.82 -1.32
N LEU A 168 2.87 6.61 -1.42
CA LEU A 168 2.25 5.36 -0.97
C LEU A 168 2.62 5.05 0.48
N HIS A 169 3.92 5.04 0.80
CA HIS A 169 4.40 4.75 2.15
C HIS A 169 3.90 5.79 3.16
N GLY A 170 4.14 7.07 2.91
CA GLY A 170 3.71 8.15 3.78
C GLY A 170 2.26 8.54 3.56
N GLY A 171 1.92 8.88 2.30
CA GLY A 171 0.64 9.50 1.95
C GLY A 171 -0.59 8.59 2.04
N VAL A 172 -0.42 7.27 2.00
CA VAL A 172 -1.53 6.31 2.12
C VAL A 172 -1.37 5.46 3.37
N LEU A 173 -0.29 4.69 3.46
CA LEU A 173 -0.16 3.66 4.50
C LEU A 173 0.11 4.25 5.88
N ALA A 174 1.17 5.06 6.03
CA ALA A 174 1.49 5.69 7.31
C ALA A 174 0.41 6.68 7.73
N LEU A 175 -0.15 7.46 6.79
CA LEU A 175 -1.28 8.35 7.04
C LEU A 175 -2.45 7.61 7.68
N CYS A 176 -2.77 6.39 7.23
CA CYS A 176 -3.86 5.59 7.81
C CYS A 176 -3.44 4.77 9.05
N GLY A 177 -2.18 4.88 9.49
CA GLY A 177 -1.67 4.32 10.75
C GLY A 177 -1.02 2.95 10.66
N PHE A 178 -0.75 2.44 9.46
CA PHE A 178 -0.01 1.18 9.31
C PHE A 178 1.44 1.31 9.80
N SER A 179 1.96 0.23 10.40
CA SER A 179 3.40 0.01 10.46
C SER A 179 3.90 -0.41 9.07
N VAL A 180 4.46 0.53 8.33
CA VAL A 180 4.85 0.33 6.93
C VAL A 180 6.19 -0.40 6.87
N LEU A 181 6.23 -1.56 6.24
CA LEU A 181 7.45 -2.36 6.07
C LEU A 181 8.27 -1.87 4.88
N ARG A 182 9.56 -2.23 4.84
CA ARG A 182 10.35 -1.98 3.64
C ARG A 182 9.74 -2.74 2.45
N PRO A 183 9.66 -2.11 1.28
CA PRO A 183 9.11 -2.72 0.10
C PRO A 183 9.97 -3.90 -0.34
N PHE A 184 9.34 -4.88 -0.97
CA PHE A 184 10.06 -5.87 -1.75
C PHE A 184 10.05 -5.46 -3.22
N THR A 185 11.24 -5.23 -3.80
CA THR A 185 11.35 -4.89 -5.22
C THR A 185 12.00 -6.01 -6.02
N ALA A 186 11.26 -6.56 -6.98
CA ALA A 186 11.76 -7.44 -8.01
C ALA A 186 12.29 -6.61 -9.18
N TRP A 187 13.62 -6.47 -9.25
CA TRP A 187 14.30 -5.60 -10.21
C TRP A 187 14.44 -6.23 -11.59
N ALA A 188 14.26 -5.43 -12.65
CA ALA A 188 14.60 -5.79 -14.03
C ALA A 188 13.99 -7.13 -14.50
N VAL A 189 12.79 -7.50 -14.03
CA VAL A 189 12.15 -8.82 -14.22
C VAL A 189 12.09 -9.30 -15.69
N PRO A 190 11.89 -8.42 -16.70
CA PRO A 190 11.92 -8.85 -18.10
C PRO A 190 13.29 -9.39 -18.56
N TRP A 191 14.39 -9.05 -17.88
CA TRP A 191 15.76 -9.22 -18.36
C TRP A 191 16.57 -10.31 -17.65
N ILE A 192 16.06 -10.86 -16.55
CA ILE A 192 16.82 -11.76 -15.65
C ILE A 192 16.66 -13.25 -15.96
N GLY A 193 15.83 -13.62 -16.95
CA GLY A 193 15.56 -15.01 -17.32
C GLY A 193 14.88 -15.84 -16.21
N ASP A 194 14.66 -17.13 -16.46
CA ASP A 194 13.91 -18.00 -15.55
C ASP A 194 14.69 -18.32 -14.26
N GLN A 195 16.01 -18.48 -14.36
CA GLN A 195 16.85 -18.66 -13.18
C GLN A 195 16.80 -17.43 -12.25
N GLY A 196 16.97 -16.22 -12.81
CA GLY A 196 16.89 -14.99 -12.01
C GLY A 196 15.50 -14.79 -11.40
N ARG A 197 14.43 -15.12 -12.12
CA ARG A 197 13.06 -15.12 -11.59
C ARG A 197 12.89 -16.09 -10.42
N ALA A 198 13.44 -17.30 -10.51
CA ALA A 198 13.42 -18.28 -9.42
C ALA A 198 14.19 -17.78 -8.19
N GLU A 199 15.35 -17.13 -8.38
CA GLU A 199 16.13 -16.53 -7.30
C GLU A 199 15.38 -15.38 -6.62
N VAL A 200 14.65 -14.54 -7.38
CA VAL A 200 13.79 -13.48 -6.85
C VAL A 200 12.66 -14.08 -6.01
N LEU A 201 11.97 -15.12 -6.47
CA LEU A 201 10.92 -15.79 -5.69
C LEU A 201 11.48 -16.41 -4.41
N ALA A 202 12.66 -17.04 -4.46
CA ALA A 202 13.32 -17.59 -3.29
C ALA A 202 13.69 -16.49 -2.27
N ARG A 203 14.16 -15.32 -2.75
CA ARG A 203 14.41 -14.15 -1.89
C ARG A 203 13.12 -13.61 -1.30
N TYR A 204 12.03 -13.57 -2.08
CA TYR A 204 10.73 -13.11 -1.60
C TYR A 204 10.19 -14.02 -0.51
N ARG A 205 10.25 -15.35 -0.70
CA ARG A 205 9.90 -16.34 0.32
C ARG A 205 10.66 -16.12 1.64
N ARG A 206 12.00 -16.04 1.57
CA ARG A 206 12.84 -15.81 2.77
C ARG A 206 12.47 -14.51 3.48
N ARG A 207 12.14 -13.48 2.71
CA ARG A 207 11.68 -12.21 3.26
C ARG A 207 10.34 -12.36 3.99
N LEU A 208 9.37 -13.01 3.36
CA LEU A 208 8.06 -13.26 3.95
C LEU A 208 8.13 -14.11 5.24
N GLN A 209 9.11 -15.02 5.33
CA GLN A 209 9.36 -15.86 6.52
C GLN A 209 9.94 -15.11 7.73
N SER A 210 10.45 -13.90 7.53
CA SER A 210 11.10 -13.10 8.57
C SER A 210 10.41 -11.74 8.77
N LEU A 211 9.16 -11.60 8.30
CA LEU A 211 8.46 -10.32 8.39
C LEU A 211 8.31 -9.88 9.85
N ASP A 212 7.93 -10.75 10.77
CA ASP A 212 7.69 -10.40 12.19
C ASP A 212 8.92 -9.90 12.94
N GLU A 213 10.11 -10.20 12.43
CA GLU A 213 11.39 -9.72 12.97
C GLU A 213 11.79 -8.36 12.38
N GLU A 214 11.11 -7.90 11.34
CA GLU A 214 11.49 -6.70 10.62
C GLU A 214 11.02 -5.42 11.32
N GLU A 215 11.98 -4.53 11.58
CA GLU A 215 11.70 -3.14 11.94
C GLU A 215 11.01 -2.40 10.78
N PRO A 216 9.81 -1.82 10.99
CA PRO A 216 9.14 -0.99 10.00
C PRO A 216 9.94 0.26 9.64
N LEU A 217 9.56 0.88 8.52
CA LEU A 217 9.99 2.23 8.17
C LEU A 217 9.64 3.22 9.30
N PHE A 218 10.58 4.10 9.63
CA PHE A 218 10.37 5.14 10.62
C PHE A 218 9.51 6.28 10.05
N PHE A 219 8.50 6.70 10.82
CA PHE A 219 7.77 7.94 10.57
C PHE A 219 7.69 8.72 11.87
N HIS A 220 7.94 10.03 11.78
CA HIS A 220 7.73 10.94 12.89
C HIS A 220 6.29 10.87 13.41
N ARG A 221 6.14 10.97 14.73
CA ARG A 221 4.82 11.04 15.36
C ARG A 221 4.25 12.45 15.19
N LEU A 222 2.93 12.60 15.21
CA LEU A 222 2.29 13.93 15.22
C LEU A 222 2.80 14.82 16.35
N ALA A 223 3.18 14.20 17.47
CA ALA A 223 3.81 14.91 18.57
C ALA A 223 5.07 15.65 18.12
N ASP A 224 5.88 15.17 17.18
CA ASP A 224 7.17 15.77 16.77
C ASP A 224 7.04 17.08 15.98
N PHE A 225 5.82 17.43 15.58
CA PHE A 225 5.52 18.62 14.79
C PHE A 225 4.99 19.76 15.69
N GLY A 226 5.26 21.00 15.27
CA GLY A 226 4.68 22.21 15.86
C GLY A 226 3.26 22.49 15.36
N GLU A 227 2.66 23.59 15.85
CA GLU A 227 1.34 24.06 15.41
C GLU A 227 1.30 24.44 13.91
N ASP A 228 2.45 24.74 13.32
CA ASP A 228 2.62 25.03 11.88
C ASP A 228 2.78 23.76 11.02
N HIS A 229 2.62 22.58 11.63
CA HIS A 229 2.80 21.27 11.00
C HIS A 229 4.21 21.01 10.45
N ARG A 230 5.22 21.75 10.92
CA ARG A 230 6.64 21.49 10.62
C ARG A 230 7.29 20.77 11.79
N LEU A 231 8.35 20.00 11.51
CA LEU A 231 9.15 19.39 12.57
C LEU A 231 9.65 20.47 13.52
N ARG A 232 9.60 20.19 14.83
CA ARG A 232 10.17 21.11 15.81
C ARG A 232 11.68 21.26 15.58
N PRO A 233 12.27 22.43 15.90
CA PRO A 233 13.68 22.70 15.61
C PRO A 233 14.68 21.72 16.25
N ASP A 234 14.30 21.07 17.34
CA ASP A 234 15.08 20.07 18.07
C ASP A 234 14.89 18.62 17.56
N VAL A 235 14.02 18.42 16.57
CA VAL A 235 13.75 17.11 15.98
C VAL A 235 14.46 16.98 14.64
N GLU A 236 15.39 16.03 14.56
CA GLU A 236 16.10 15.69 13.33
C GLU A 236 15.17 14.98 12.32
N PRO A 237 15.16 15.39 11.04
CA PRO A 237 14.38 14.72 10.01
C PRO A 237 14.82 13.26 9.80
N GLY A 238 13.89 12.34 10.03
CA GLY A 238 14.13 10.90 10.02
C GLY A 238 13.15 10.08 9.19
N THR A 239 12.02 10.64 8.74
CA THR A 239 11.07 9.92 7.88
C THR A 239 11.62 9.77 6.45
N PRO A 240 11.29 8.69 5.70
CA PRO A 240 11.59 8.58 4.28
C PRO A 240 11.25 9.87 3.52
N ALA A 241 12.11 10.23 2.56
CA ALA A 241 12.02 11.44 1.74
C ALA A 241 12.19 12.79 2.46
N GLN A 242 12.31 12.86 3.79
CA GLN A 242 12.59 14.13 4.50
C GLN A 242 14.07 14.51 4.51
N HIS A 243 14.98 13.55 4.40
CA HIS A 243 16.42 13.80 4.48
C HIS A 243 17.03 14.22 3.12
N ARG A 244 18.12 14.98 3.19
CA ARG A 244 18.97 15.35 2.04
C ARG A 244 20.27 14.54 2.12
N GLY A 245 20.30 13.36 1.53
CA GLY A 245 21.49 12.50 1.61
C GLY A 245 21.30 11.08 1.08
N PRO A 246 22.21 10.15 1.44
CA PRO A 246 22.07 8.74 1.11
C PRO A 246 20.80 8.16 1.75
N ARG A 247 20.24 7.12 1.13
CA ARG A 247 19.08 6.41 1.66
C ARG A 247 19.32 5.95 3.10
N LYS A 248 18.27 6.05 3.92
CA LYS A 248 18.27 5.61 5.32
C LYS A 248 17.36 4.41 5.55
N HIS A 249 16.52 4.06 4.57
CA HIS A 249 15.35 3.22 4.79
C HIS A 249 15.15 2.09 3.77
N LEU A 250 15.63 2.23 2.53
CA LEU A 250 15.45 1.24 1.46
C LEU A 250 16.76 0.57 1.01
#